data_AF-A0A1Q9AAL9-F1
#
_entry.id   AF-A0A1Q9AAL9-F1
#
_cell.length_a   1.000
_cell.length_b   1.000
_cell.length_c   1.000
_cell.angle_alpha   90.00
_cell.angle_beta   90.00
_cell.angle_gamma   90.00
#
_symmetry.space_group_name_H-M   'P 1'
#
loop_
_entity.id
_entity.type
_entity.pdbx_description
1 polymer ?
#
loop_
_entity_poly.entity_id
_entity_poly.type
_entity_poly.pdbx_seq_one_letter_code
_entity_poly.pdbx_strand_id
1 'polypeptide(L)'
;MASDAGESAGYNFNQLELCAKELIKAGRSADAIKIYLFMADGDQSLDAGYLGERLGACYETIGDLHAAKYWYGRAVEENPEVRLASASALQRLACVDIRDLVDASF
;
A
#
# COMPACT_ATOMS: atom_id res chain seq x y z
N MET A 1 10.31 -17.64 29.18
CA MET A 1 9.58 -18.13 27.99
C MET A 1 8.11 -17.85 28.24
N ALA A 2 7.56 -16.85 27.56
CA ALA A 2 6.11 -16.65 27.49
C ALA A 2 5.75 -16.87 26.02
N SER A 3 5.25 -18.07 25.73
CA SER A 3 4.50 -18.37 24.52
C SER A 3 3.14 -17.72 24.68
N ASP A 4 2.94 -16.57 24.03
CA ASP A 4 1.59 -16.05 23.86
C ASP A 4 1.02 -16.64 22.57
N ALA A 5 0.02 -17.47 22.74
CA ALA A 5 -0.71 -18.14 21.69
C ALA A 5 -1.63 -17.12 21.01
N GLY A 6 -1.11 -16.45 19.99
CA GLY A 6 -1.92 -15.84 18.95
C GLY A 6 -2.21 -16.88 17.88
N GLU A 7 -3.06 -17.85 18.19
CA GLU A 7 -3.58 -18.83 17.24
C GLU A 7 -4.40 -18.07 16.18
N SER A 8 -3.74 -17.62 15.11
CA SER A 8 -4.40 -16.92 14.00
C SER A 8 -5.37 -17.90 13.36
N ALA A 9 -6.66 -17.73 13.63
CA ALA A 9 -7.71 -18.19 12.74
C ALA A 9 -7.40 -17.55 11.38
N GLY A 10 -6.69 -18.30 10.52
CA GLY A 10 -6.03 -17.78 9.34
C GLY A 10 -6.99 -16.94 8.51
N TYR A 11 -6.79 -15.62 8.52
CA TYR A 11 -7.62 -14.72 7.74
C TYR A 11 -7.55 -15.13 6.27
N ASN A 12 -8.71 -15.17 5.61
CA ASN A 12 -8.74 -15.47 4.20
C ASN A 12 -8.30 -14.24 3.40
N PHE A 13 -6.99 -14.10 3.21
CA PHE A 13 -6.39 -12.98 2.47
C PHE A 13 -6.88 -12.89 1.03
N ASN A 14 -7.28 -14.01 0.40
CA ASN A 14 -7.89 -13.98 -0.93
C ASN A 14 -9.27 -13.29 -0.90
N GLN A 15 -10.06 -13.51 0.16
CA GLN A 15 -11.34 -12.84 0.33
C GLN A 15 -11.15 -11.35 0.64
N LEU A 16 -10.15 -11.00 1.46
CA LEU A 16 -9.83 -9.60 1.74
C LEU A 16 -9.36 -8.86 0.48
N GLU A 17 -8.50 -9.49 -0.32
CA GLU A 17 -8.08 -8.98 -1.63
C GLU A 17 -9.27 -8.73 -2.56
N LEU A 18 -10.24 -9.64 -2.61
CA LEU A 18 -11.46 -9.47 -3.40
C LEU A 18 -12.28 -8.28 -2.91
N CYS A 19 -12.48 -8.16 -1.59
CA CYS A 19 -13.20 -7.04 -0.99
C CYS A 19 -12.52 -5.71 -1.30
N ALA A 20 -11.19 -5.63 -1.20
CA ALA A 20 -10.43 -4.42 -1.51
C ALA A 20 -10.60 -4.02 -2.99
N LYS A 21 -10.55 -5.00 -3.91
CA LYS A 21 -10.81 -4.76 -5.34
C LYS A 21 -12.22 -4.23 -5.62
N GLU A 22 -13.25 -4.76 -4.96
CA GLU A 22 -14.61 -4.26 -5.11
C GLU A 22 -14.78 -2.85 -4.53
N LEU A 23 -14.10 -2.53 -3.43
CA LEU A 23 -14.08 -1.17 -2.88
C LEU A 23 -13.42 -0.18 -3.84
N ILE A 24 -12.30 -0.55 -4.48
CA ILE A 24 -11.65 0.29 -5.50
C ILE A 24 -12.60 0.55 -6.67
N LYS A 25 -13.26 -0.50 -7.20
CA LYS A 25 -14.25 -0.34 -8.29
C LYS A 25 -15.41 0.57 -7.91
N ALA A 26 -15.81 0.58 -6.64
CA ALA A 26 -16.84 1.46 -6.11
C ALA A 26 -16.36 2.88 -5.80
N GLY A 27 -15.10 3.23 -6.13
CA GLY A 27 -14.51 4.55 -5.82
C GLY A 27 -14.16 4.74 -4.34
N ARG A 28 -14.17 3.67 -3.55
CA ARG A 28 -13.91 3.68 -2.09
C ARG A 28 -12.46 3.29 -1.78
N SER A 29 -11.51 3.90 -2.49
CA SER A 29 -10.08 3.59 -2.33
C SER A 29 -9.57 3.80 -0.91
N ALA A 30 -10.13 4.76 -0.16
CA ALA A 30 -9.81 4.96 1.26
C ALA A 30 -10.17 3.76 2.15
N ASP A 31 -11.23 3.01 1.81
CA ASP A 31 -11.59 1.80 2.55
C ASP A 31 -10.75 0.59 2.12
N ALA A 32 -10.36 0.51 0.84
CA ALA A 32 -9.46 -0.52 0.35
C ALA A 32 -8.08 -0.45 1.02
N ILE A 33 -7.57 0.77 1.27
CA ILE A 33 -6.31 0.99 2.02
C ILE A 33 -6.34 0.29 3.38
N LYS A 34 -7.45 0.41 4.12
CA LYS A 34 -7.59 -0.21 5.45
C LYS A 34 -7.41 -1.73 5.39
N ILE A 35 -7.95 -2.36 4.34
CA ILE A 35 -7.82 -3.81 4.13
C ILE A 35 -6.36 -4.16 3.80
N TYR A 36 -5.72 -3.44 2.88
CA TYR A 36 -4.35 -3.73 2.50
C TYR A 36 -3.34 -3.51 3.63
N LEU A 37 -3.53 -2.48 4.46
CA LEU A 37 -2.73 -2.29 5.67
C LEU A 37 -2.93 -3.43 6.67
N PHE A 38 -4.18 -3.88 6.86
CA PHE A 38 -4.47 -5.04 7.71
C PHE A 38 -3.80 -6.31 7.21
N MET A 39 -3.82 -6.56 5.90
CA MET A 39 -3.12 -7.69 5.30
C MET A 39 -1.61 -7.60 5.50
N ALA A 40 -1.02 -6.43 5.28
CA ALA A 40 0.42 -6.21 5.45
C ALA A 40 0.89 -6.39 6.91
N ASP A 41 0.07 -6.03 7.89
CA ASP A 41 0.35 -6.22 9.32
C ASP A 41 0.16 -7.69 9.74
N GLY A 42 -0.89 -8.34 9.24
CA GLY A 42 -1.27 -9.71 9.62
C GLY A 42 -0.39 -10.81 9.05
N ASP A 43 0.41 -10.54 8.01
CA ASP A 43 1.33 -11.51 7.43
C ASP A 43 2.54 -10.82 6.76
N GLN A 44 3.66 -10.85 7.48
CA GLN A 44 4.94 -10.29 7.00
C GLN A 44 5.53 -11.06 5.81
N SER A 45 5.00 -12.24 5.47
CA SER A 45 5.40 -13.00 4.27
C SER A 45 4.66 -12.56 3.01
N LEU A 46 3.59 -11.78 3.13
CA LEU A 46 2.96 -11.16 1.97
C LEU A 46 3.90 -10.15 1.34
N ASP A 47 4.12 -10.30 0.02
CA ASP A 47 5.02 -9.49 -0.77
C ASP A 47 4.72 -7.99 -0.58
N ALA A 48 5.62 -7.28 0.10
CA ALA A 48 5.59 -5.82 0.25
C ALA A 48 5.62 -5.12 -1.12
N GLY A 49 6.14 -5.80 -2.14
CA GLY A 49 5.97 -5.49 -3.56
C GLY A 49 4.51 -5.36 -3.96
N TYR A 50 3.73 -6.43 -3.77
CA TYR A 50 2.35 -6.50 -4.22
C TYR A 50 1.45 -5.56 -3.45
N LEU A 51 1.48 -5.65 -2.12
CA LEU A 51 0.67 -4.80 -1.27
C LEU A 51 1.11 -3.34 -1.35
N GLY A 52 2.41 -3.07 -1.48
CA GLY A 52 2.92 -1.72 -1.70
C GLY A 52 2.41 -1.09 -3.00
N GLU A 53 2.38 -1.84 -4.10
CA GLU A 53 1.81 -1.33 -5.36
C GLU A 53 0.30 -1.03 -5.23
N ARG A 54 -0.44 -1.91 -4.55
CA ARG A 54 -1.87 -1.72 -4.29
C ARG A 54 -2.15 -0.50 -3.41
N LEU A 55 -1.38 -0.34 -2.34
CA LEU A 55 -1.46 0.81 -1.45
C LEU A 55 -1.09 2.10 -2.20
N GLY A 56 0.01 2.08 -2.96
CA GLY A 56 0.44 3.20 -3.79
C GLY A 56 -0.67 3.70 -4.72
N ALA A 57 -1.30 2.79 -5.45
CA ALA A 57 -2.41 3.12 -6.34
C ALA A 57 -3.64 3.69 -5.62
N CYS A 58 -3.98 3.14 -4.45
CA CYS A 58 -5.12 3.64 -3.67
C CYS A 58 -4.85 5.04 -3.11
N TYR A 59 -3.66 5.28 -2.54
CA TYR A 59 -3.26 6.59 -2.02
C TYR A 59 -3.20 7.64 -3.12
N GLU A 60 -2.67 7.27 -4.30
CA GLU A 60 -2.64 8.16 -5.45
C GLU A 60 -4.06 8.55 -5.91
N THR A 61 -4.99 7.58 -5.91
CA THR A 61 -6.39 7.81 -6.29
C THR A 61 -7.09 8.80 -5.35
N ILE A 62 -6.76 8.79 -4.05
CA ILE A 62 -7.36 9.72 -3.08
C ILE A 62 -6.58 11.05 -2.95
N GLY A 63 -5.52 11.23 -3.73
CA GLY A 63 -4.73 12.46 -3.77
C GLY A 63 -3.66 12.57 -2.68
N ASP A 64 -3.44 11.53 -1.87
CA ASP A 64 -2.34 11.50 -0.91
C ASP A 64 -1.05 11.02 -1.62
N LEU A 65 -0.45 11.96 -2.34
CA LEU A 65 0.68 11.67 -3.22
C LEU A 65 1.96 11.31 -2.46
N HIS A 66 2.13 11.81 -1.24
CA HIS A 66 3.27 11.49 -0.38
C HIS A 66 3.22 10.04 0.08
N ALA A 67 2.06 9.59 0.58
CA ALA A 67 1.85 8.19 0.93
C ALA A 67 1.95 7.28 -0.31
N ALA A 68 1.39 7.71 -1.45
CA ALA A 68 1.51 6.97 -2.70
C ALA A 68 2.97 6.73 -3.09
N LYS A 69 3.78 7.80 -3.08
CA LYS A 69 5.21 7.73 -3.40
C LYS A 69 5.97 6.80 -2.47
N TYR A 70 5.68 6.85 -1.16
CA TYR A 70 6.28 5.94 -0.19
C TYR A 70 5.99 4.46 -0.52
N TRP A 71 4.72 4.12 -0.77
CA TRP A 71 4.31 2.74 -1.00
C TRP A 71 4.79 2.17 -2.34
N TYR A 72 4.82 2.97 -3.41
CA TYR A 72 5.49 2.56 -4.65
C TYR A 72 6.99 2.37 -4.48
N GLY A 73 7.65 3.18 -3.64
CA GLY A 73 9.06 3.02 -3.27
C GLY A 73 9.33 1.67 -2.62
N ARG A 74 8.56 1.36 -1.57
CA ARG A 74 8.61 0.05 -0.89
C ARG A 74 8.35 -1.11 -1.85
N ALA A 75 7.44 -0.94 -2.80
CA ALA A 75 7.13 -1.97 -3.77
C ALA A 75 8.34 -2.27 -4.68
N VAL A 76 9.00 -1.22 -5.18
CA VAL A 76 10.19 -1.35 -6.05
C VAL A 76 11.38 -1.90 -5.28
N GLU A 77 11.60 -1.52 -4.03
CA GLU A 77 12.69 -2.04 -3.18
C GLU A 77 12.62 -3.56 -3.03
N GLU A 78 11.40 -4.11 -2.88
CA GLU A 78 11.18 -5.54 -2.67
C GLU A 78 11.41 -6.36 -3.95
N ASN A 79 10.96 -5.86 -5.11
CA ASN A 79 11.12 -6.57 -6.38
C ASN A 79 11.22 -5.62 -7.59
N PRO A 80 12.41 -5.03 -7.83
CA PRO A 80 12.58 -3.95 -8.79
C PRO A 80 12.35 -4.37 -10.25
N GLU A 81 12.63 -5.63 -10.59
CA GLU A 81 12.51 -6.14 -11.97
C GLU A 81 11.06 -6.44 -12.38
N VAL A 82 10.18 -6.68 -11.40
CA VAL A 82 8.76 -6.99 -11.64
C VAL A 82 7.89 -5.74 -11.52
N ARG A 83 8.25 -4.78 -10.67
CA ARG A 83 7.40 -3.66 -10.26
C ARG A 83 7.51 -2.44 -11.19
N LEU A 84 7.43 -2.69 -12.50
CA LEU A 84 7.54 -1.65 -13.54
C LEU A 84 6.47 -0.55 -13.41
N ALA A 85 5.26 -0.91 -12.99
CA ALA A 85 4.18 0.05 -12.75
C ALA A 85 4.52 0.98 -11.57
N SER A 86 5.00 0.42 -10.46
CA SER A 86 5.47 1.18 -9.30
C SER A 86 6.67 2.07 -9.64
N ALA A 87 7.64 1.57 -10.42
CA ALA A 87 8.76 2.38 -10.91
C ALA A 87 8.31 3.55 -11.79
N SER A 88 7.35 3.31 -12.68
CA SER A 88 6.75 4.37 -13.51
C SER A 88 5.99 5.39 -12.66
N ALA A 89 5.28 4.95 -11.63
CA ALA A 89 4.60 5.83 -10.69
C ALA A 89 5.59 6.70 -9.90
N LEU A 90 6.73 6.16 -9.46
CA LEU A 90 7.79 6.94 -8.83
C LEU A 90 8.35 8.03 -9.74
N GLN A 91 8.50 7.77 -11.04
CA GLN A 91 8.91 8.79 -12.00
C GLN A 91 7.89 9.92 -12.10
N ARG A 92 6.58 9.59 -12.16
CA ARG A 92 5.51 10.59 -12.18
C ARG A 92 5.43 11.41 -10.90
N LEU A 93 5.71 10.77 -9.75
CA LEU A 93 5.70 11.40 -8.42
C LEU A 93 7.07 11.97 -8.02
N ALA A 94 8.02 12.09 -8.95
CA ALA A 94 9.38 12.53 -8.65
C ALA A 94 9.41 13.93 -7.99
N CYS A 95 8.51 14.82 -8.39
CA CYS A 95 8.40 16.19 -7.86
C CYS A 95 7.74 16.29 -6.48
N VAL A 96 7.08 15.24 -5.98
CA VAL A 96 6.42 15.26 -4.68
C VAL A 96 7.50 15.16 -3.59
N ASP A 97 7.76 16.24 -2.87
CA ASP A 97 8.78 16.30 -1.83
C ASP A 97 8.10 16.39 -0.45
N ILE A 98 8.68 15.74 0.56
CA ILE A 98 8.16 15.83 1.93
C ILE A 98 8.21 17.28 2.45
N ARG A 99 9.13 18.10 1.91
CA ARG A 99 9.22 19.53 2.22
C ARG A 99 7.98 20.32 1.83
N ASP A 100 7.23 19.88 0.82
CA ASP A 100 5.97 20.51 0.41
C ASP A 100 4.95 20.56 1.56
N LEU A 101 4.99 19.59 2.49
CA LEU A 101 4.10 19.57 3.66
C LEU A 101 4.46 20.64 4.70
N VAL A 102 5.75 20.99 4.80
CA VAL A 102 6.24 22.02 5.72
C VAL A 102 5.98 23.41 5.13
N ASP A 103 6.24 23.56 3.83
CA ASP A 103 6.16 24.85 3.14
C ASP A 103 4.71 25.28 2.84
N ALA A 104 3.75 24.37 2.83
CA ALA A 104 2.32 24.69 2.68
C ALA A 104 1.66 25.29 3.93
N SER A 105 2.41 25.45 5.03
CA SER A 105 1.89 25.85 6.34
C SER A 105 2.04 27.36 6.67
N PHE A 106 1.99 28.26 5.67
CA PHE A 106 2.14 29.70 5.86
C PHE A 106 0.88 30.51 5.50
#